data_AF-Q0F3W6-F1
#
_entry.id   AF-Q0F3W6-F1
#
_cell.length_a   1.000
_cell.length_b   1.000
_cell.length_c   1.000
_cell.angle_alpha   90.00
_cell.angle_beta   90.00
_cell.angle_gamma   90.00
#
_symmetry.space_group_name_H-M   'P 1'
#
loop_
_entity.id
_entity.type
_entity.pdbx_description
1 polymer ?
#
loop_
_entity_poly.entity_id
_entity_poly.type
_entity_poly.pdbx_seq_one_letter_code
_entity_poly.pdbx_strand_id
1 'polypeptide(L)' 'MSKAVLIFLIFIILLGIFGKLRLPSFPKIKRNSAMSQAKKCKECGSYMFKDIDCSCKTKS' A
#
# COMPACT_ATOMS: atom_id res chain seq x y z
N MET A 1 -9.82 34.03 24.97
CA MET A 1 -10.03 32.60 24.60
C MET A 1 -10.23 32.40 23.10
N SER A 2 -11.23 33.03 22.46
CA SER A 2 -11.56 32.82 21.04
C SER A 2 -10.48 33.26 20.03
N LYS A 3 -9.72 34.33 20.32
CA LYS A 3 -8.70 34.86 19.39
C LYS A 3 -7.54 33.90 19.13
N ALA A 4 -7.09 33.17 20.15
CA ALA A 4 -6.02 32.19 20.01
C ALA A 4 -6.46 31.00 19.13
N VAL A 5 -7.71 30.55 19.30
CA VAL A 5 -8.30 29.47 18.49
C VAL A 5 -8.39 29.88 17.03
N LEU A 6 -8.78 31.12 16.76
CA LEU A 6 -8.93 31.65 15.40
C LEU A 6 -7.57 31.73 14.68
N ILE A 7 -6.53 32.20 15.38
CA ILE A 7 -5.17 32.25 14.84
C ILE A 7 -4.63 30.85 14.58
N PHE A 8 -4.87 29.90 15.49
CA PHE A 8 -4.43 28.51 15.35
C PHE A 8 -5.07 27.81 14.14
N LEU A 9 -6.37 28.02 13.91
CA LEU A 9 -7.06 27.47 12.74
C LEU A 9 -6.50 28.02 11.43
N ILE A 10 -6.27 29.34 11.35
CA ILE A 10 -5.64 29.96 10.18
C ILE A 10 -4.25 29.37 9.94
N PHE A 11 -3.48 29.17 11.00
CA PHE A 11 -2.13 28.62 10.92
C PHE A 11 -2.10 27.18 10.40
N ILE A 12 -2.99 26.30 10.87
CA ILE A 12 -3.09 24.92 10.37
C ILE A 12 -3.52 24.88 8.90
N ILE A 13 -4.45 25.75 8.49
CA ILE A 13 -4.87 25.84 7.08
C ILE A 13 -3.69 26.24 6.20
N LEU A 14 -2.91 27.25 6.60
CA LEU A 14 -1.71 27.68 5.89
C LEU A 14 -0.68 26.55 5.80
N LEU A 15 -0.40 25.86 6.91
CA LEU A 15 0.51 24.71 6.93
C LEU A 15 0.01 23.54 6.10
N GLY A 16 -1.30 23.29 6.04
CA GLY A 16 -1.90 22.24 5.22
C GLY A 16 -1.76 22.53 3.73
N ILE A 17 -2.01 23.77 3.30
CA ILE A 17 -1.83 24.21 1.91
C ILE A 17 -0.35 24.19 1.53
N PHE A 18 0.52 24.76 2.36
CA PHE A 18 1.97 24.76 2.13
C PHE A 18 2.57 23.36 2.17
N GLY A 19 2.12 22.51 3.09
CA GLY A 19 2.54 21.11 3.16
C GLY A 19 2.12 20.38 1.89
N LYS A 20 0.87 20.51 1.46
CA LYS A 20 0.39 19.88 0.22
C LYS A 20 1.08 20.40 -1.04
N LEU A 21 1.52 21.66 -1.05
CA LEU A 21 2.26 22.25 -2.17
C LEU A 21 3.76 21.89 -2.15
N ARG A 22 4.35 21.68 -0.96
CA ARG A 22 5.76 21.28 -0.78
C ARG A 22 6.01 19.78 -0.79
N LEU A 23 4.99 18.93 -0.61
CA LEU A 23 5.14 17.51 -0.83
C LEU A 23 5.04 17.25 -2.35
N PRO A 24 6.15 17.10 -3.11
CA PRO A 24 6.07 16.53 -4.44
C PRO A 24 5.35 15.19 -4.29
N SER A 25 4.28 15.00 -5.06
CA SER A 25 3.41 13.81 -5.00
C SER A 25 4.23 12.56 -4.70
N PHE A 26 4.26 12.12 -3.44
CA PHE A 26 5.08 10.97 -3.06
C PHE A 26 4.59 9.81 -3.92
N PRO A 27 5.49 9.11 -4.63
CA PRO A 27 5.09 7.95 -5.40
C PRO A 27 4.39 7.01 -4.42
N LYS A 28 3.11 6.71 -4.71
CA LYS A 28 2.27 5.82 -3.90
C LYS A 28 3.15 4.65 -3.50
N ILE A 29 3.46 4.52 -2.22
CA ILE A 29 4.23 3.41 -1.68
C ILE A 29 3.52 2.17 -2.19
N LYS A 30 4.12 1.53 -3.20
CA LYS A 30 3.64 0.27 -3.76
C LYS A 30 3.78 -0.67 -2.60
N ARG A 31 2.68 -0.90 -1.89
CA ARG A 31 2.58 -1.90 -0.83
C ARG A 31 3.00 -3.18 -1.52
N ASN A 32 4.26 -3.60 -1.29
CA ASN A 32 4.86 -4.73 -1.97
C ASN A 32 3.89 -5.88 -1.77
N SER A 33 3.28 -6.27 -2.87
CA SER A 33 2.22 -7.25 -2.91
C SER A 33 2.87 -8.63 -2.84
N ALA A 34 3.64 -8.86 -1.76
CA ALA A 34 4.24 -10.14 -1.45
C ALA A 34 3.15 -11.22 -1.33
N MET A 35 1.93 -10.81 -0.96
CA MET A 35 0.75 -11.67 -0.96
C MET A 35 0.23 -12.04 -2.36
N SER A 36 0.60 -11.32 -3.43
CA SER A 36 0.18 -11.61 -4.81
C SER A 36 1.01 -12.70 -5.50
N GLN A 37 2.05 -13.23 -4.84
CA GLN A 37 2.93 -14.23 -5.47
C GLN A 37 2.46 -15.68 -5.25
N ALA A 38 1.38 -15.90 -4.50
CA ALA A 38 0.75 -17.22 -4.44
C ALA A 38 -0.06 -17.47 -5.73
N LYS A 39 0.51 -18.20 -6.69
CA LYS A 39 -0.19 -18.59 -7.92
C LYS A 39 -1.00 -19.85 -7.66
N LYS A 40 -2.23 -19.93 -8.17
CA LYS A 40 -3.03 -21.16 -8.10
C LYS A 40 -2.61 -22.13 -9.21
N CYS A 41 -2.35 -23.38 -8.87
CA CYS A 41 -2.04 -24.46 -9.81
C CYS A 41 -3.30 -24.75 -10.64
N LYS A 42 -3.17 -24.72 -11.98
CA LYS A 42 -4.32 -24.92 -12.89
C LYS A 42 -4.84 -26.35 -12.92
N GLU A 43 -3.98 -27.33 -12.60
CA GLU A 43 -4.32 -28.75 -12.68
C GLU A 43 -5.07 -29.24 -11.44
N CYS A 44 -4.61 -28.88 -10.24
CA CYS A 44 -5.20 -29.37 -8.98
C CYS A 44 -5.87 -28.29 -8.12
N GLY A 45 -5.73 -27.01 -8.47
CA GLY A 45 -6.30 -25.90 -7.71
C GLY A 45 -5.54 -25.53 -6.44
N SER A 46 -4.42 -26.17 -6.12
CA SER A 46 -3.60 -25.81 -4.94
C SER A 46 -2.88 -24.48 -5.09
N TYR A 47 -2.66 -23.76 -3.99
CA TYR A 47 -1.85 -22.53 -3.99
C TYR A 47 -0.36 -22.89 -4.00
N MET A 48 0.35 -22.36 -4.98
CA MET A 48 1.80 -22.49 -5.17
C MET A 48 2.48 -21.21 -4.70
N PHE A 49 3.48 -21.38 -3.85
CA PHE A 49 4.39 -20.30 -3.51
C PHE A 49 5.44 -20.14 -4.62
N LYS A 50 6.03 -18.95 -4.72
CA LYS A 50 7.07 -18.68 -5.71
C LYS A 50 8.20 -19.71 -5.56
N ASP A 51 8.68 -20.23 -6.69
CA ASP A 51 9.81 -21.16 -6.81
C ASP A 51 9.56 -22.60 -6.26
N ILE A 52 8.30 -23.02 -6.12
CA ILE A 52 7.94 -24.42 -5.79
C ILE A 52 7.08 -25.01 -6.91
N ASP A 53 7.48 -26.16 -7.44
CA ASP A 53 6.70 -26.93 -8.41
C ASP A 53 5.45 -27.57 -7.80
N CYS A 54 4.40 -27.68 -8.59
CA CYS A 54 3.11 -28.19 -8.11
C CYS A 54 3.23 -29.70 -7.86
N SER A 55 3.17 -30.11 -6.59
CA SER A 55 3.25 -31.53 -6.17
C SER A 55 2.10 -32.41 -6.70
N CYS A 56 1.13 -31.88 -7.46
CA CYS A 56 0.11 -32.69 -8.10
C CYS A 56 0.68 -33.61 -9.18
N LYS A 57 1.81 -33.23 -9.79
CA LYS A 57 2.42 -33.98 -10.88
C LYS A 57 3.42 -35.04 -10.42
N THR A 58 3.84 -35.01 -9.14
CA THR A 58 4.80 -35.94 -8.54
C THR A 58 4.15 -37.14 -7.86
N LYS A 59 2.82 -37.26 -7.92
CA LYS A 59 2.01 -38.35 -7.35
C LYS A 59 1.48 -39.33 -8.42
N SER A 60 2.25 -39.58 -9.48
CA SER A 60 1.97 -40.65 -10.45
C SER A 60 3.09 -41.67 -10.50
#